data_AF-A0AB39VFH5-F1
#
_entry.id   AF-A0AB39VFH5-F1
#
_cell.length_a   1.000
_cell.length_b   1.000
_cell.length_c   1.000
_cell.angle_alpha   90.00
_cell.angle_beta   90.00
_cell.angle_gamma   90.00
#
_symmetry.space_group_name_H-M   'P 1'
#
loop_
_entity.id
_entity.type
_entity.pdbx_description
1 polymer ?
#
loop_
_entity_poly.entity_id
_entity_poly.type
_entity_poly.pdbx_seq_one_letter_code
_entity_poly.pdbx_strand_id
1 'polypeptide(L)'
;MKPYLFKIGEFELRIYSLMYILAFLCGIFIGLSDDVAEKRGITDRKIIEDFAFSTILAGLIGARIYYVIFRFSDYVGNPLSIFYVWQGGLAIHGGIIGGFIGAYLFAKKRKINLWVLTDMAVGALLFGQFLGRFGNLANGEIHGVPTFTPLSVIFSGRFNEWWAQYQAMGADMQAKFKEVVPWGITFPLDTPAGSEFPNLPLHPAMLYEGFLNLIGFIILWFYFRKKEKNPGVLTMIYLIMYAFIRMFVSTFRAEDLRFPGTSIRMPYLISIVMIIGAIIGIIYFSKPERKFVPIEETKTKSSSNENEETKKVDLNSEQISENDTTKDSDEKEIKT
;
A
#
# COMPACT_ATOMS: atom_id res chain seq x y z
N MET A 1 -0.35 -20.74 20.24
CA MET A 1 0.17 -21.36 19.00
C MET A 1 1.69 -21.21 19.00
N LYS A 2 2.45 -22.19 18.50
CA LYS A 2 3.90 -22.01 18.34
C LYS A 2 4.17 -21.10 17.13
N PRO A 3 5.18 -20.22 17.16
CA PRO A 3 5.42 -19.25 16.07
C PRO A 3 6.08 -19.86 14.82
N TYR A 4 6.48 -21.13 14.87
CA TYR A 4 7.11 -21.87 13.78
C TYR A 4 6.22 -22.99 13.25
N LEU A 5 6.32 -23.25 11.95
CA LEU A 5 5.67 -24.37 11.28
C LEU A 5 6.43 -25.67 11.57
N PHE A 6 7.75 -25.65 11.40
CA PHE A 6 8.66 -26.72 11.80
C PHE A 6 10.05 -26.15 12.14
N LYS A 7 10.83 -26.94 12.89
CA LYS A 7 12.20 -26.62 13.31
C LYS A 7 13.11 -27.79 13.00
N ILE A 8 14.22 -27.54 12.31
CA ILE A 8 15.27 -28.52 12.00
C ILE A 8 16.60 -27.95 12.51
N GLY A 9 17.08 -28.45 13.65
CA GLY A 9 18.22 -27.85 14.35
C GLY A 9 17.94 -26.40 14.74
N GLU A 10 18.86 -25.49 14.39
CA GLU A 10 18.71 -24.05 14.62
C GLU A 10 17.82 -23.35 13.57
N PHE A 11 17.45 -24.04 12.49
CA PHE A 11 16.59 -23.48 11.47
C PHE A 11 15.12 -23.58 11.86
N GLU A 12 14.45 -22.44 11.94
CA GLU A 12 13.01 -22.32 12.21
C GLU A 12 12.30 -21.70 11.02
N LEU A 13 11.40 -22.45 10.38
CA LEU A 13 10.48 -21.85 9.42
C LEU A 13 9.32 -21.20 10.17
N ARG A 14 9.38 -19.88 10.30
CA ARG A 14 8.37 -19.10 11.04
C ARG A 14 7.11 -18.86 10.21
N ILE A 15 5.97 -18.82 10.89
CA ILE A 15 4.66 -18.63 10.25
C ILE A 15 4.60 -17.26 9.56
N TYR A 16 5.18 -16.22 10.16
CA TYR A 16 5.23 -14.90 9.50
C TYR A 16 6.02 -14.94 8.19
N SER A 17 7.09 -15.73 8.09
CA SER A 17 7.89 -15.84 6.86
C SER A 17 7.06 -16.47 5.75
N LEU A 18 6.31 -17.53 6.07
CA LEU A 18 5.36 -18.14 5.13
C LEU A 18 4.29 -17.13 4.69
N MET A 19 3.71 -16.38 5.63
CA MET A 19 2.70 -15.36 5.29
C MET A 19 3.25 -14.27 4.38
N TYR A 20 4.51 -13.83 4.55
CA TYR A 20 5.13 -12.87 3.64
C TYR A 20 5.39 -13.44 2.25
N ILE A 21 5.81 -14.70 2.14
CA ILE A 21 5.96 -15.37 0.84
C ILE A 21 4.61 -15.46 0.13
N LEU A 22 3.56 -15.89 0.84
CA LEU A 22 2.21 -15.94 0.28
C LEU A 22 1.70 -14.55 -0.11
N ALA A 23 1.94 -13.53 0.72
CA ALA A 23 1.60 -12.14 0.40
C ALA A 23 2.28 -11.66 -0.89
N PHE A 24 3.55 -12.00 -1.08
CA PHE A 24 4.29 -11.64 -2.29
C PHE A 24 3.73 -12.36 -3.54
N LEU A 25 3.50 -13.68 -3.45
CA LEU A 25 2.95 -14.46 -4.56
C LEU A 25 1.52 -14.02 -4.92
N CYS A 26 0.66 -13.83 -3.92
CA CYS A 26 -0.68 -13.28 -4.12
C CYS A 26 -0.62 -11.86 -4.69
N GLY A 27 0.35 -11.04 -4.27
CA GLY A 27 0.54 -9.70 -4.81
C GLY A 27 0.89 -9.70 -6.30
N ILE A 28 1.79 -10.60 -6.73
CA ILE A 28 2.08 -10.82 -8.15
C ILE A 28 0.81 -11.27 -8.87
N PHE A 29 0.08 -12.26 -8.34
CA PHE A 29 -1.14 -12.76 -8.95
C PHE A 29 -2.22 -11.67 -9.11
N ILE A 30 -2.41 -10.83 -8.09
CA ILE A 30 -3.33 -9.68 -8.13
C ILE A 30 -2.89 -8.71 -9.23
N GLY A 31 -1.61 -8.36 -9.29
CA GLY A 31 -1.06 -7.49 -10.34
C GLY A 31 -1.24 -8.07 -11.75
N LEU A 32 -1.01 -9.37 -11.93
CA LEU A 32 -1.23 -10.09 -13.19
C LEU A 32 -2.71 -10.15 -13.61
N SER A 33 -3.62 -10.01 -12.64
CA SER A 33 -5.08 -10.00 -12.85
C SER A 33 -5.64 -8.59 -13.08
N ASP A 34 -4.79 -7.57 -13.17
CA ASP A 34 -5.19 -6.16 -13.27
C ASP A 34 -5.42 -5.72 -14.72
N ASP A 35 -6.62 -5.92 -15.24
CA ASP A 35 -7.01 -5.52 -16.60
C ASP A 35 -6.92 -4.00 -16.83
N VAL A 36 -7.06 -3.21 -15.77
CA VAL A 36 -6.93 -1.75 -15.84
C VAL A 36 -5.46 -1.34 -15.99
N ALA A 37 -4.52 -2.08 -15.41
CA ALA A 37 -3.09 -1.84 -15.61
C ALA A 37 -2.66 -2.17 -17.04
N GLU A 38 -3.21 -3.24 -17.63
CA GLU A 38 -2.98 -3.60 -19.02
C GLU A 38 -3.47 -2.50 -19.98
N LYS A 39 -4.70 -2.01 -19.79
CA LYS A 39 -5.25 -0.84 -20.52
C LYS A 39 -4.41 0.43 -20.33
N ARG A 40 -3.61 0.50 -19.26
CA ARG A 40 -2.68 1.59 -18.94
C ARG A 40 -1.25 1.37 -19.46
N GLY A 41 -1.03 0.36 -20.30
CA GLY A 41 0.25 0.09 -20.95
C GLY A 41 1.15 -0.92 -20.24
N ILE A 42 0.67 -1.58 -19.19
CA ILE A 42 1.37 -2.69 -18.55
C ILE A 42 0.97 -3.99 -19.24
N THR A 43 1.41 -4.18 -20.48
CA THR A 43 0.99 -5.31 -21.34
C THR A 43 1.88 -6.55 -21.18
N ASP A 44 3.09 -6.39 -20.64
CA ASP A 44 4.03 -7.48 -20.42
C ASP A 44 4.00 -7.95 -18.96
N ARG A 45 3.66 -9.22 -18.74
CA ARG A 45 3.67 -9.87 -17.42
C ARG A 45 5.01 -9.73 -16.72
N LYS A 46 6.11 -9.75 -17.46
CA LYS A 46 7.45 -9.60 -16.92
C LYS A 46 7.67 -8.24 -16.27
N ILE A 47 6.99 -7.18 -16.72
CA ILE A 47 7.04 -5.87 -16.07
C ILE A 47 6.49 -5.96 -14.64
N ILE A 48 5.42 -6.72 -14.44
CA ILE A 48 4.75 -6.87 -13.13
C ILE A 48 5.65 -7.65 -12.18
N GLU A 49 6.22 -8.75 -12.65
CA GLU A 49 7.17 -9.56 -11.88
C GLU A 49 8.44 -8.76 -11.54
N ASP A 50 9.10 -8.16 -12.55
CA ASP A 50 10.30 -7.34 -12.37
C ASP A 50 10.03 -6.20 -11.38
N PHE A 51 8.86 -5.57 -11.45
CA PHE A 51 8.45 -4.49 -10.54
C PHE A 51 8.29 -5.01 -9.11
N ALA A 52 7.58 -6.13 -8.91
CA ALA A 52 7.41 -6.75 -7.61
C ALA A 52 8.75 -7.12 -6.97
N PHE A 53 9.64 -7.80 -7.71
CA PHE A 53 10.98 -8.16 -7.23
C PHE A 53 11.86 -6.94 -6.96
N SER A 54 11.82 -5.93 -7.83
CA SER A 54 12.61 -4.70 -7.64
C SER A 54 12.18 -3.92 -6.40
N THR A 55 10.87 -3.81 -6.17
CA THR A 55 10.31 -3.06 -5.03
C THR A 55 10.49 -3.77 -3.70
N ILE A 56 10.34 -5.10 -3.65
CA ILE A 56 10.62 -5.86 -2.42
C ILE A 56 12.10 -5.80 -2.05
N LEU A 57 13.01 -5.92 -3.03
CA LEU A 57 14.46 -5.84 -2.78
C LEU A 57 14.84 -4.43 -2.30
N ALA A 58 14.35 -3.39 -2.97
CA ALA A 58 14.59 -2.01 -2.56
C ALA A 58 13.99 -1.72 -1.17
N GLY A 59 12.83 -2.30 -0.85
CA GLY A 59 12.23 -2.26 0.48
C GLY A 59 13.10 -2.91 1.54
N LEU A 60 13.60 -4.13 1.31
CA LEU A 60 14.47 -4.82 2.27
C LEU A 60 15.78 -4.03 2.52
N ILE A 61 16.38 -3.51 1.45
CA ILE A 61 17.58 -2.65 1.55
C ILE A 61 17.27 -1.38 2.34
N GLY A 62 16.18 -0.69 2.01
CA GLY A 62 15.76 0.52 2.72
C GLY A 62 15.44 0.26 4.19
N ALA A 63 14.78 -0.86 4.50
CA ALA A 63 14.47 -1.27 5.87
C ALA A 63 15.74 -1.48 6.70
N ARG A 64 16.77 -2.07 6.09
CA ARG A 64 18.06 -2.28 6.74
C ARG A 64 18.83 -0.99 6.93
N ILE A 65 18.95 -0.18 5.88
CA ILE A 65 19.65 1.12 5.94
C ILE A 65 19.03 2.00 7.02
N TYR A 66 17.69 2.12 7.03
CA TYR A 66 17.00 2.92 8.04
C TYR A 66 17.31 2.40 9.45
N TYR A 67 17.18 1.09 9.70
CA TYR A 67 17.47 0.52 11.02
C TYR A 67 18.90 0.86 11.49
N VAL A 68 19.89 0.67 10.61
CA VAL A 68 21.30 0.94 10.90
C VAL A 68 21.55 2.41 11.19
N ILE A 69 20.93 3.33 10.45
CA ILE A 69 21.09 4.78 10.70
C ILE A 69 20.62 5.15 12.11
N PHE A 70 19.46 4.65 12.55
CA PHE A 70 18.89 4.99 13.87
C PHE A 70 19.47 4.16 15.04
N ARG A 71 20.29 3.16 14.73
CA ARG A 71 20.98 2.29 15.71
C ARG A 71 22.50 2.29 15.45
N PHE A 72 23.03 3.36 14.87
CA PHE A 72 24.41 3.38 14.35
C PHE A 72 25.45 3.09 15.43
N SER A 73 25.19 3.51 16.68
CA SER A 73 26.01 3.19 17.86
C SER A 73 26.30 1.70 18.01
N ASP A 74 25.33 0.85 17.68
CA ASP A 74 25.39 -0.59 17.88
C ASP A 74 26.35 -1.27 16.86
N TYR A 75 26.73 -0.54 15.79
CA TYR A 75 27.57 -1.04 14.70
C TYR A 75 29.00 -0.52 14.74
N VAL A 76 29.32 0.47 15.59
CA VAL A 76 30.66 1.09 15.64
C VAL A 76 31.76 0.07 15.94
N GLY A 77 31.49 -0.90 16.82
CA GLY A 77 32.46 -1.94 17.19
C GLY A 77 32.65 -3.05 16.15
N ASN A 78 31.71 -3.23 15.23
CA ASN A 78 31.81 -4.19 14.14
C ASN A 78 31.00 -3.72 12.92
N PRO A 79 31.55 -2.85 12.06
CA PRO A 79 30.82 -2.30 10.92
C PRO A 79 30.30 -3.36 9.92
N LEU A 80 30.93 -4.54 9.86
CA LEU A 80 30.47 -5.63 8.99
C LEU A 80 29.12 -6.22 9.44
N SER A 81 28.72 -6.04 10.71
CA SER A 81 27.43 -6.53 11.19
C SER A 81 26.23 -5.80 10.57
N ILE A 82 26.46 -4.68 9.88
CA ILE A 82 25.46 -4.02 9.03
C ILE A 82 24.86 -5.00 8.01
N PHE A 83 25.61 -5.99 7.54
CA PHE A 83 25.11 -6.97 6.56
C PHE A 83 24.41 -8.18 7.17
N TYR A 84 24.44 -8.35 8.49
CA TYR A 84 23.92 -9.54 9.19
C TYR A 84 22.40 -9.48 9.37
N VAL A 85 21.67 -9.45 8.27
CA VAL A 85 20.19 -9.35 8.25
C VAL A 85 19.48 -10.54 8.91
N TRP A 86 20.16 -11.68 9.05
CA TRP A 86 19.66 -12.84 9.78
C TRP A 86 19.60 -12.63 11.29
N GLN A 87 20.29 -11.62 11.83
CA GLN A 87 20.16 -11.19 13.23
C GLN A 87 18.95 -10.27 13.45
N GLY A 88 18.14 -10.04 12.42
CA GLY A 88 17.03 -9.10 12.44
C GLY A 88 17.47 -7.67 12.13
N GLY A 89 16.77 -6.68 12.71
CA GLY A 89 17.08 -5.27 12.50
C GLY A 89 16.65 -4.74 11.13
N LEU A 90 15.35 -4.88 10.84
CA LEU A 90 14.68 -4.29 9.69
C LEU A 90 13.60 -3.33 10.20
N ALA A 91 13.64 -2.08 9.75
CA ALA A 91 12.66 -1.07 10.13
C ALA A 91 11.60 -0.88 9.05
N ILE A 92 10.32 -1.00 9.41
CA ILE A 92 9.21 -0.86 8.45
C ILE A 92 9.19 0.50 7.73
N HIS A 93 9.56 1.58 8.44
CA HIS A 93 9.67 2.92 7.85
C HIS A 93 10.65 2.96 6.68
N GLY A 94 11.84 2.36 6.86
CA GLY A 94 12.82 2.19 5.80
C GLY A 94 12.33 1.29 4.67
N GLY A 95 11.54 0.27 5.00
CA GLY A 95 10.92 -0.62 4.01
C GLY A 95 9.97 0.12 3.08
N ILE A 96 9.09 0.96 3.63
CA ILE A 96 8.14 1.77 2.86
C ILE A 96 8.89 2.79 1.99
N ILE A 97 9.87 3.50 2.56
CA ILE A 97 10.67 4.50 1.84
C ILE A 97 11.47 3.83 0.71
N GLY A 98 12.18 2.75 1.02
CA GLY A 98 12.98 1.98 0.07
C GLY A 98 12.13 1.39 -1.05
N GLY A 99 10.97 0.82 -0.73
CA GLY A 99 10.02 0.30 -1.72
C GLY A 99 9.51 1.38 -2.68
N PHE A 100 9.15 2.56 -2.16
CA PHE A 100 8.70 3.69 -2.99
C PHE A 100 9.83 4.25 -3.87
N ILE A 101 11.06 4.37 -3.35
CA ILE A 101 12.24 4.75 -4.14
C ILE A 101 12.50 3.71 -5.23
N GLY A 102 12.42 2.42 -4.90
CA GLY A 102 12.54 1.34 -5.87
C GLY A 102 11.50 1.43 -6.98
N ALA A 103 10.24 1.72 -6.61
CA ALA A 103 9.16 1.93 -7.58
C ALA A 103 9.44 3.13 -8.50
N TYR A 104 9.89 4.25 -7.95
CA TYR A 104 10.27 5.44 -8.72
C TYR A 104 11.43 5.16 -9.69
N LEU A 105 12.49 4.50 -9.23
CA LEU A 105 13.64 4.16 -10.08
C LEU A 105 13.25 3.18 -11.19
N PHE A 106 12.41 2.19 -10.87
CA PHE A 106 11.88 1.26 -11.85
C PHE A 106 11.03 1.99 -12.92
N ALA A 107 10.09 2.84 -12.47
CA ALA A 107 9.25 3.66 -13.33
C ALA A 107 10.09 4.51 -14.29
N LYS A 108 11.10 5.20 -13.76
CA LYS A 108 12.03 6.03 -14.53
C LYS A 108 12.82 5.21 -15.56
N LYS A 109 13.37 4.06 -15.16
CA LYS A 109 14.16 3.18 -16.04
C LYS A 109 13.32 2.61 -17.19
N ARG A 110 12.06 2.25 -16.91
CA ARG A 110 11.15 1.66 -17.90
C ARG A 110 10.30 2.70 -18.63
N LYS A 111 10.45 4.00 -18.32
CA LYS A 111 9.64 5.11 -18.86
C LYS A 111 8.12 4.90 -18.65
N ILE A 112 7.76 4.29 -17.52
CA ILE A 112 6.37 4.04 -17.11
C ILE A 112 5.95 5.12 -16.12
N ASN A 113 4.70 5.56 -16.18
CA ASN A 113 4.15 6.46 -15.18
C ASN A 113 4.12 5.75 -13.80
N LEU A 114 4.84 6.30 -12.81
CA LEU A 114 4.91 5.76 -11.45
C LEU A 114 3.53 5.49 -10.86
N TRP A 115 2.57 6.38 -11.10
CA TRP A 115 1.23 6.28 -10.51
C TRP A 115 0.40 5.13 -11.09
N VAL A 116 0.71 4.67 -12.30
CA VAL A 116 0.14 3.44 -12.85
C VAL A 116 0.63 2.23 -12.05
N LEU A 117 1.93 2.20 -11.74
CA LEU A 117 2.54 1.12 -10.97
C LEU A 117 2.06 1.12 -9.51
N THR A 118 1.95 2.28 -8.86
CA THR A 118 1.46 2.35 -7.48
C THR A 118 -0.02 1.99 -7.42
N ASP A 119 -0.85 2.44 -8.36
CA ASP A 119 -2.26 2.05 -8.41
C ASP A 119 -2.44 0.54 -8.63
N MET A 120 -1.57 -0.11 -9.40
CA MET A 120 -1.55 -1.57 -9.55
C MET A 120 -1.16 -2.25 -8.23
N ALA A 121 -0.21 -1.67 -7.49
CA ALA A 121 0.33 -2.25 -6.27
C ALA A 121 -0.61 -2.14 -5.05
N VAL A 122 -1.42 -1.10 -4.93
CA VAL A 122 -2.16 -0.83 -3.67
C VAL A 122 -3.18 -1.91 -3.30
N GLY A 123 -3.78 -2.60 -4.28
CA GLY A 123 -4.62 -3.77 -4.02
C GLY A 123 -3.82 -4.91 -3.40
N ALA A 124 -2.67 -5.23 -3.99
CA ALA A 124 -1.73 -6.22 -3.46
C ALA A 124 -1.21 -5.85 -2.06
N LEU A 125 -0.98 -4.56 -1.78
CA LEU A 125 -0.55 -4.09 -0.46
C LEU A 125 -1.60 -4.35 0.63
N LEU A 126 -2.88 -4.03 0.39
CA LEU A 126 -3.95 -4.33 1.36
C LEU A 126 -4.09 -5.83 1.62
N PHE A 127 -4.03 -6.63 0.54
CA PHE A 127 -4.14 -8.08 0.68
C PHE A 127 -2.92 -8.68 1.41
N GLY A 128 -1.72 -8.19 1.12
CA GLY A 128 -0.51 -8.58 1.82
C GLY A 128 -0.52 -8.17 3.30
N GLN A 129 -1.09 -7.00 3.63
CA GLN A 129 -1.32 -6.58 5.01
C GLN A 129 -2.29 -7.52 5.72
N PHE A 130 -3.37 -7.96 5.07
CA PHE A 130 -4.28 -8.97 5.62
C PHE A 130 -3.54 -10.28 5.96
N LEU A 131 -2.78 -10.84 5.01
CA LEU A 131 -2.02 -12.07 5.23
C LEU A 131 -0.97 -11.92 6.34
N GLY A 132 -0.28 -10.78 6.38
CA GLY A 132 0.72 -10.48 7.42
C GLY A 132 0.17 -10.55 8.85
N ARG A 133 -1.13 -10.28 9.06
CA ARG A 133 -1.74 -10.32 10.40
C ARG A 133 -1.85 -11.73 10.98
N PHE A 134 -1.88 -12.77 10.16
CA PHE A 134 -1.77 -14.14 10.65
C PHE A 134 -0.38 -14.45 11.20
N GLY A 135 0.67 -13.80 10.66
CA GLY A 135 2.02 -13.84 11.25
C GLY A 135 2.05 -13.20 12.63
N ASN A 136 1.40 -12.05 12.81
CA ASN A 136 1.29 -11.39 14.12
C ASN A 136 0.47 -12.22 15.13
N LEU A 137 -0.61 -12.86 14.67
CA LEU A 137 -1.38 -13.79 15.48
C LEU A 137 -0.51 -14.96 15.98
N ALA A 138 0.29 -15.54 15.09
CA ALA A 138 1.19 -16.64 15.43
C ALA A 138 2.28 -16.25 16.43
N ASN A 139 2.80 -15.03 16.32
CA ASN A 139 3.84 -14.52 17.20
C ASN A 139 3.31 -13.94 18.52
N GLY A 140 2.01 -13.66 18.65
CA GLY A 140 1.47 -12.93 19.80
C GLY A 140 1.87 -11.45 19.83
N GLU A 141 1.97 -10.82 18.66
CA GLU A 141 2.36 -9.41 18.50
C GLU A 141 1.18 -8.56 18.03
N ILE A 142 1.20 -7.25 18.29
CA ILE A 142 0.11 -6.33 17.87
C ILE A 142 -1.24 -6.78 18.47
N HIS A 143 -1.19 -7.27 19.70
CA HIS A 143 -2.37 -7.67 20.44
C HIS A 143 -3.13 -6.45 20.98
N GLY A 144 -4.39 -6.65 21.32
CA GLY A 144 -5.23 -5.63 21.94
C GLY A 144 -5.24 -5.72 23.46
N VAL A 145 -5.96 -4.79 24.08
CA VAL A 145 -6.19 -4.78 25.54
C VAL A 145 -7.02 -5.98 26.00
N PRO A 146 -7.01 -6.34 27.30
CA PRO A 146 -7.87 -7.39 27.84
C PRO A 146 -9.37 -7.14 27.56
N THR A 147 -10.14 -8.18 27.27
CA THR A 147 -11.54 -8.06 26.84
C THR A 147 -12.49 -7.55 27.93
N PHE A 148 -12.09 -7.55 29.19
CA PHE A 148 -12.86 -6.91 30.27
C PHE A 148 -12.61 -5.39 30.38
N THR A 149 -11.71 -4.84 29.56
CA THR A 149 -11.45 -3.39 29.53
C THR A 149 -12.72 -2.66 29.08
N PRO A 150 -13.25 -1.70 29.86
CA PRO A 150 -14.45 -0.96 29.48
C PRO A 150 -14.26 -0.22 28.16
N LEU A 151 -15.28 -0.22 27.29
CA LEU A 151 -15.22 0.48 26.00
C LEU A 151 -14.86 1.96 26.15
N SER A 152 -15.35 2.63 27.21
CA SER A 152 -15.01 4.02 27.51
C SER A 152 -13.51 4.23 27.74
N VAL A 153 -12.81 3.25 28.31
CA VAL A 153 -11.35 3.27 28.48
C VAL A 153 -10.66 3.07 27.13
N ILE A 154 -11.09 2.06 26.36
CA ILE A 154 -10.54 1.76 25.02
C ILE A 154 -10.61 3.00 24.11
N PHE A 155 -11.80 3.58 23.96
CA PHE A 155 -12.02 4.73 23.09
C PHE A 155 -11.38 6.03 23.61
N SER A 156 -11.09 6.13 24.92
CA SER A 156 -10.34 7.26 25.46
C SER A 156 -8.85 7.21 25.14
N GLY A 157 -8.31 6.04 24.74
CA GLY A 157 -6.89 5.83 24.50
C GLY A 157 -6.03 5.79 25.78
N ARG A 158 -6.62 5.93 26.97
CA ARG A 158 -5.97 5.97 28.29
C ARG A 158 -5.88 4.60 28.97
N PHE A 159 -5.78 3.54 28.17
CA PHE A 159 -5.64 2.17 28.68
C PHE A 159 -4.52 2.03 29.70
N ASN A 160 -3.31 2.55 29.43
CA ASN A 160 -2.16 2.40 30.34
C ASN A 160 -2.41 3.01 31.73
N GLU A 161 -3.08 4.17 31.79
CA GLU A 161 -3.43 4.83 33.05
C GLU A 161 -4.48 4.02 33.82
N TRP A 162 -5.51 3.54 33.12
CA TRP A 162 -6.55 2.70 33.69
C TRP A 162 -6.01 1.33 34.13
N TRP A 163 -5.07 0.75 33.38
CA TRP A 163 -4.47 -0.54 33.67
C TRP A 163 -3.67 -0.52 34.96
N ALA A 164 -2.87 0.54 35.18
CA ALA A 164 -2.17 0.74 36.44
C ALA A 164 -3.15 0.85 37.63
N GLN A 165 -4.28 1.54 37.45
CA GLN A 165 -5.32 1.62 38.47
C GLN A 165 -5.99 0.26 38.71
N TYR A 166 -6.33 -0.47 37.65
CA TYR A 166 -6.93 -1.81 37.72
C TYR A 166 -6.04 -2.78 38.50
N GLN A 167 -4.73 -2.80 38.21
CA GLN A 167 -3.76 -3.64 38.90
C GLN A 167 -3.63 -3.31 40.40
N ALA A 168 -3.90 -2.06 40.79
CA ALA A 168 -3.91 -1.63 42.20
C ALA A 168 -5.24 -1.94 42.94
N MET A 169 -6.29 -2.37 42.23
CA MET A 169 -7.58 -2.72 42.84
C MET A 169 -7.51 -4.08 43.57
N GLY A 170 -8.33 -4.23 44.62
CA GLY A 170 -8.58 -5.53 45.24
C GLY A 170 -9.25 -6.53 44.29
N ALA A 171 -9.07 -7.82 44.54
CA ALA A 171 -9.58 -8.90 43.69
C ALA A 171 -11.12 -8.86 43.55
N ASP A 172 -11.84 -8.42 44.59
CA ASP A 172 -13.28 -8.24 44.61
C ASP A 172 -13.76 -7.15 43.63
N MET A 173 -12.97 -6.07 43.49
CA MET A 173 -13.23 -4.99 42.54
C MET A 173 -12.84 -5.39 41.12
N GLN A 174 -11.71 -6.08 40.94
CA GLN A 174 -11.30 -6.60 39.63
C GLN A 174 -12.34 -7.58 39.06
N ALA A 175 -12.94 -8.43 39.91
CA ALA A 175 -13.97 -9.39 39.51
C ALA A 175 -15.26 -8.75 38.98
N LYS A 176 -15.49 -7.44 39.21
CA LYS A 176 -16.64 -6.71 38.65
C LYS A 176 -16.47 -6.43 37.16
N PHE A 177 -15.23 -6.43 36.64
CA PHE A 177 -14.96 -6.24 35.22
C PHE A 177 -15.12 -7.57 34.49
N LYS A 178 -16.26 -7.70 33.82
CA LYS A 178 -16.56 -8.85 32.97
C LYS A 178 -16.14 -8.56 31.54
N GLU A 179 -15.84 -9.62 30.80
CA GLU A 179 -15.54 -9.52 29.37
C GLU A 179 -16.67 -8.81 28.62
N VAL A 180 -16.31 -7.83 27.79
CA VAL A 180 -17.26 -7.07 26.97
C VAL A 180 -17.55 -7.76 25.64
N VAL A 181 -16.75 -8.76 25.26
CA VAL A 181 -16.87 -9.53 24.02
C VAL A 181 -16.49 -11.00 24.24
N PRO A 182 -17.14 -11.97 23.58
CA PRO A 182 -16.87 -13.40 23.76
C PRO A 182 -15.73 -13.98 22.89
N TRP A 183 -15.12 -13.18 22.01
CA TRP A 183 -14.11 -13.64 21.02
C TRP A 183 -12.67 -13.26 21.38
N GLY A 184 -12.39 -13.07 22.67
CA GLY A 184 -11.03 -12.82 23.15
C GLY A 184 -10.09 -14.00 22.87
N ILE A 185 -8.82 -13.71 22.61
CA ILE A 185 -7.79 -14.73 22.39
C ILE A 185 -6.76 -14.65 23.51
N THR A 186 -6.44 -15.80 24.11
CA THR A 186 -5.33 -15.94 25.06
C THR A 186 -4.06 -16.37 24.32
N PHE A 187 -2.92 -15.87 24.79
CA PHE A 187 -1.62 -16.15 24.17
C PHE A 187 -0.70 -16.93 25.12
N PRO A 188 0.15 -17.83 24.60
CA PRO A 188 1.16 -18.51 25.41
C PRO A 188 2.12 -17.54 26.11
N LEU A 189 2.58 -17.90 27.31
CA LEU A 189 3.42 -17.03 28.17
C LEU A 189 4.80 -16.69 27.55
N ASP A 190 5.26 -17.47 26.58
CA ASP A 190 6.51 -17.25 25.83
C ASP A 190 6.35 -16.28 24.64
N THR A 191 5.15 -15.72 24.44
CA THR A 191 4.88 -14.69 23.43
C THR A 191 4.80 -13.30 24.06
N PRO A 192 5.02 -12.19 23.31
CA PRO A 192 4.88 -10.84 23.84
C PRO A 192 3.52 -10.61 24.53
N ALA A 193 2.42 -10.94 23.85
CA ALA A 193 1.06 -10.81 24.41
C ALA A 193 0.84 -11.62 25.70
N GLY A 194 1.28 -12.89 25.73
CA GLY A 194 1.08 -13.73 26.91
C GLY A 194 2.00 -13.35 28.07
N SER A 195 3.18 -12.76 27.79
CA SER A 195 4.07 -12.23 28.80
C SER A 195 3.53 -10.92 29.41
N GLU A 196 2.89 -10.07 28.61
CA GLU A 196 2.29 -8.81 29.06
C GLU A 196 0.97 -9.02 29.80
N PHE A 197 0.13 -9.94 29.32
CA PHE A 197 -1.19 -10.26 29.89
C PHE A 197 -1.36 -11.77 30.14
N PRO A 198 -0.76 -12.32 31.20
CA PRO A 198 -0.78 -13.76 31.48
C PRO A 198 -2.20 -14.32 31.66
N ASN A 199 -2.56 -15.31 30.85
CA ASN A 199 -3.86 -16.02 30.90
C ASN A 199 -5.10 -15.14 30.74
N LEU A 200 -4.95 -13.89 30.26
CA LEU A 200 -6.09 -13.00 30.02
C LEU A 200 -6.54 -13.06 28.55
N PRO A 201 -7.85 -13.11 28.29
CA PRO A 201 -8.38 -13.00 26.93
C PRO A 201 -8.18 -11.56 26.43
N LEU A 202 -7.56 -11.41 25.27
CA LEU A 202 -7.25 -10.12 24.66
C LEU A 202 -8.11 -9.86 23.42
N HIS A 203 -8.42 -8.60 23.16
CA HIS A 203 -8.96 -8.21 21.86
C HIS A 203 -7.95 -8.61 20.76
N PRO A 204 -8.31 -9.42 19.75
CA PRO A 204 -7.39 -9.78 18.68
C PRO A 204 -7.25 -8.63 17.67
N ALA A 205 -6.60 -7.54 18.08
CA ALA A 205 -6.45 -6.30 17.30
C ALA A 205 -5.79 -6.56 15.94
N MET A 206 -4.82 -7.48 15.86
CA MET A 206 -4.23 -7.93 14.59
C MET A 206 -5.28 -8.51 13.63
N LEU A 207 -6.26 -9.27 14.12
CA LEU A 207 -7.33 -9.81 13.28
C LEU A 207 -8.35 -8.75 12.89
N TYR A 208 -8.68 -7.81 13.79
CA TYR A 208 -9.51 -6.65 13.43
C TYR A 208 -8.87 -5.89 12.26
N GLU A 209 -7.56 -5.64 12.34
CA GLU A 209 -6.81 -5.01 11.24
C GLU A 209 -6.80 -5.87 9.97
N GLY A 210 -6.63 -7.18 10.11
CA GLY A 210 -6.63 -8.11 8.99
C GLY A 210 -7.96 -8.07 8.22
N PHE A 211 -9.08 -8.24 8.92
CA PHE A 211 -10.41 -8.22 8.31
C PHE A 211 -10.73 -6.86 7.68
N LEU A 212 -10.37 -5.76 8.35
CA LEU A 212 -10.56 -4.43 7.78
C LEU A 212 -9.71 -4.20 6.52
N ASN A 213 -8.47 -4.71 6.48
CA ASN A 213 -7.64 -4.67 5.28
C ASN A 213 -8.23 -5.54 4.16
N LEU A 214 -8.82 -6.69 4.47
CA LEU A 214 -9.50 -7.54 3.49
C LEU A 214 -10.77 -6.87 2.93
N ILE A 215 -11.59 -6.28 3.79
CA ILE A 215 -12.75 -5.48 3.37
C ILE A 215 -12.28 -4.31 2.51
N GLY A 216 -11.21 -3.63 2.93
CA GLY A 216 -10.58 -2.57 2.18
C GLY A 216 -10.12 -3.04 0.80
N PHE A 217 -9.48 -4.20 0.71
CA PHE A 217 -9.08 -4.81 -0.56
C PHE A 217 -10.30 -5.07 -1.45
N ILE A 218 -11.38 -5.66 -0.92
CA ILE A 218 -12.59 -5.94 -1.68
C ILE A 218 -13.19 -4.66 -2.26
N ILE A 219 -13.33 -3.61 -1.44
CA ILE A 219 -13.86 -2.31 -1.87
C ILE A 219 -12.92 -1.66 -2.89
N LEU A 220 -11.62 -1.64 -2.63
CA LEU A 220 -10.66 -1.00 -3.52
C LEU A 220 -10.58 -1.73 -4.87
N TRP A 221 -10.52 -3.06 -4.85
CA TRP A 221 -10.29 -3.89 -6.03
C TRP A 221 -11.54 -4.07 -6.88
N PHE A 222 -12.69 -4.39 -6.28
CA PHE A 222 -13.89 -4.69 -7.06
C PHE A 222 -14.73 -3.45 -7.38
N TYR A 223 -14.66 -2.40 -6.57
CA TYR A 223 -15.43 -1.17 -6.77
C TYR A 223 -14.58 -0.03 -7.34
N PHE A 224 -13.56 0.44 -6.62
CA PHE A 224 -12.82 1.64 -7.04
C PHE A 224 -11.91 1.41 -8.24
N ARG A 225 -11.22 0.27 -8.33
CA ARG A 225 -10.29 -0.04 -9.44
C ARG A 225 -10.97 0.05 -10.81
N LYS A 226 -12.24 -0.37 -10.89
CA LYS A 226 -13.03 -0.34 -12.13
C LYS A 226 -13.56 1.05 -12.50
N LYS A 227 -13.77 1.91 -11.50
CA LYS A 227 -14.32 3.26 -11.70
C LYS A 227 -13.24 4.29 -12.00
N GLU A 228 -12.13 4.21 -11.26
CA GLU A 228 -11.08 5.22 -11.32
C GLU A 228 -10.12 4.96 -12.48
N LYS A 229 -10.19 5.82 -13.50
CA LYS A 229 -9.34 5.72 -14.70
C LYS A 229 -8.06 6.57 -14.60
N ASN A 230 -8.02 7.53 -13.69
CA ASN A 230 -6.87 8.44 -13.55
C ASN A 230 -5.76 7.80 -12.68
N PRO A 231 -4.52 7.70 -13.20
CA PRO A 231 -3.39 7.21 -12.42
C PRO A 231 -3.14 8.06 -11.17
N GLY A 232 -3.00 7.38 -10.03
CA GLY A 232 -2.67 7.97 -8.73
C GLY A 232 -3.88 8.13 -7.82
N VAL A 233 -5.10 8.24 -8.37
CA VAL A 233 -6.32 8.39 -7.55
C VAL A 233 -6.54 7.16 -6.69
N LEU A 234 -6.35 5.96 -7.24
CA LEU A 234 -6.54 4.72 -6.47
C LEU A 234 -5.53 4.60 -5.33
N THR A 235 -4.28 5.02 -5.57
CA THR A 235 -3.25 5.12 -4.53
C THR A 235 -3.69 6.04 -3.40
N MET A 236 -4.27 7.20 -3.72
CA MET A 236 -4.77 8.13 -2.70
C MET A 236 -5.97 7.57 -1.93
N ILE A 237 -6.90 6.88 -2.61
CA ILE A 237 -8.03 6.19 -1.96
C ILE A 237 -7.51 5.14 -0.98
N TYR A 238 -6.51 4.34 -1.38
CA TYR A 238 -5.83 3.40 -0.49
C TYR A 238 -5.28 4.08 0.77
N LEU A 239 -4.59 5.23 0.63
CA LEU A 239 -4.03 5.94 1.79
C LEU A 239 -5.12 6.39 2.77
N ILE A 240 -6.26 6.88 2.27
CA ILE A 240 -7.40 7.26 3.10
C ILE A 240 -7.98 6.03 3.81
N MET A 241 -8.24 4.95 3.06
CA MET A 241 -8.79 3.71 3.62
C MET A 241 -7.88 3.13 4.71
N TYR A 242 -6.59 3.01 4.42
CA TYR A 242 -5.62 2.52 5.40
C TYR A 242 -5.52 3.44 6.62
N ALA A 243 -5.56 4.77 6.44
CA ALA A 243 -5.54 5.72 7.56
C ALA A 243 -6.73 5.48 8.53
N PHE A 244 -7.94 5.28 8.01
CA PHE A 244 -9.12 4.95 8.83
C PHE A 244 -8.98 3.60 9.54
N ILE A 245 -8.51 2.56 8.84
CA ILE A 245 -8.24 1.25 9.44
C ILE A 245 -7.26 1.39 10.60
N ARG A 246 -6.17 2.12 10.39
CA ARG A 246 -5.13 2.36 11.41
C ARG A 246 -5.66 3.13 12.61
N MET A 247 -6.50 4.15 12.40
CA MET A 247 -7.14 4.87 13.51
C MET A 247 -8.04 3.93 14.31
N PHE A 248 -8.92 3.18 13.66
CA PHE A 248 -9.83 2.27 14.35
C PHE A 248 -9.07 1.22 15.16
N VAL A 249 -8.14 0.49 14.56
CA VAL A 249 -7.41 -0.60 15.23
C VAL A 249 -6.52 -0.05 16.36
N SER A 250 -5.91 1.12 16.15
CA SER A 250 -5.05 1.75 17.15
C SER A 250 -5.81 2.00 18.46
N THR A 251 -7.13 2.18 18.48
CA THR A 251 -7.90 2.28 19.74
C THR A 251 -7.83 1.00 20.58
N PHE A 252 -7.82 -0.17 19.94
CA PHE A 252 -7.86 -1.47 20.62
C PHE A 252 -6.48 -1.98 21.04
N ARG A 253 -5.40 -1.47 20.43
CA ARG A 253 -4.03 -1.92 20.71
C ARG A 253 -3.61 -1.58 22.15
N ALA A 254 -2.99 -2.56 22.82
CA ALA A 254 -2.37 -2.35 24.13
C ALA A 254 -1.16 -1.42 24.00
N GLU A 255 -0.28 -1.72 23.05
CA GLU A 255 0.91 -0.93 22.75
C GLU A 255 0.82 -0.25 21.38
N ASP A 256 1.06 1.06 21.38
CA ASP A 256 1.28 1.85 20.18
C ASP A 256 2.40 2.85 20.41
N LEU A 257 3.12 3.19 19.34
CA LEU A 257 4.11 4.25 19.37
C LEU A 257 3.42 5.56 19.75
N ARG A 258 3.95 6.24 20.77
CA ARG A 258 3.44 7.53 21.25
C ARG A 258 4.37 8.66 20.83
N PHE A 259 3.80 9.84 20.64
CA PHE A 259 4.61 11.03 20.42
C PHE A 259 5.41 11.34 21.70
N PRO A 260 6.75 11.51 21.62
CA PRO A 260 7.60 11.67 22.79
C PRO A 260 7.08 12.72 23.77
N GLY A 261 6.98 12.36 25.05
CA GLY A 261 6.50 13.26 26.10
C GLY A 261 4.99 13.50 26.13
N THR A 262 4.18 12.76 25.34
CA THR A 262 2.73 12.92 25.31
C THR A 262 1.99 11.57 25.35
N SER A 263 0.70 11.59 25.70
CA SER A 263 -0.18 10.42 25.63
C SER A 263 -0.75 10.18 24.21
N ILE A 264 -0.34 10.94 23.20
CA ILE A 264 -0.90 10.87 21.84
C ILE A 264 -0.29 9.69 21.06
N ARG A 265 -1.15 8.84 20.50
CA ARG A 265 -0.75 7.70 19.64
C ARG A 265 -0.34 8.21 18.25
N MET A 266 0.87 7.88 17.80
CA MET A 266 1.40 8.25 16.49
C MET A 266 0.52 7.82 15.30
N PRO A 267 -0.15 6.64 15.32
CA PRO A 267 -1.05 6.26 14.23
C PRO A 267 -2.13 7.32 13.93
N TYR A 268 -2.65 8.03 14.93
CA TYR A 268 -3.64 9.08 14.69
C TYR A 268 -3.05 10.28 13.94
N LEU A 269 -1.88 10.75 14.37
CA LEU A 269 -1.22 11.88 13.72
C LEU A 269 -0.83 11.55 12.28
N ILE A 270 -0.23 10.37 12.07
CA ILE A 270 0.15 9.90 10.74
C ILE A 270 -1.09 9.74 9.85
N SER A 271 -2.18 9.17 10.37
CA SER A 271 -3.43 9.02 9.62
C SER A 271 -4.02 10.37 9.21
N ILE A 272 -4.00 11.39 10.07
CA ILE A 272 -4.49 12.74 9.72
C ILE A 272 -3.67 13.33 8.56
N VAL A 273 -2.34 13.27 8.64
CA VAL A 273 -1.45 13.75 7.59
C VAL A 273 -1.68 12.98 6.29
N MET A 274 -1.82 11.66 6.36
CA MET A 274 -2.11 10.80 5.21
C MET A 274 -3.45 11.17 4.55
N ILE A 275 -4.51 11.40 5.33
CA ILE A 275 -5.83 11.76 4.80
C ILE A 275 -5.76 13.11 4.08
N ILE A 276 -5.16 14.13 4.70
CA ILE A 276 -5.03 15.46 4.09
C ILE A 276 -4.22 15.39 2.79
N GLY A 277 -3.06 14.73 2.83
CA GLY A 277 -2.21 14.56 1.65
C GLY A 277 -2.92 13.79 0.52
N ALA A 278 -3.67 12.76 0.87
CA ALA A 278 -4.43 11.98 -0.09
C ALA A 278 -5.60 12.76 -0.71
N ILE A 279 -6.33 13.58 0.05
CA ILE A 279 -7.39 14.45 -0.47
C ILE A 279 -6.82 15.45 -1.48
N ILE A 280 -5.70 16.11 -1.13
CA ILE A 280 -4.99 17.02 -2.04
C ILE A 280 -4.54 16.26 -3.30
N GLY A 281 -4.02 15.05 -3.12
CA GLY A 281 -3.64 14.15 -4.22
C GLY A 281 -4.81 13.82 -5.14
N ILE A 282 -5.99 13.47 -4.60
CA ILE A 282 -7.20 13.18 -5.40
C ILE A 282 -7.60 14.40 -6.22
N ILE A 283 -7.63 15.59 -5.62
CA ILE A 283 -7.96 16.84 -6.33
C ILE A 283 -6.97 17.08 -7.46
N TYR A 284 -5.69 16.82 -7.23
CA TYR A 284 -4.63 17.01 -8.22
C TYR A 284 -4.68 15.99 -9.37
N PHE A 285 -4.84 14.70 -9.08
CA PHE A 285 -4.88 13.64 -10.08
C PHE A 285 -6.22 13.57 -10.84
N SER A 286 -7.29 14.13 -10.28
CA SER A 286 -8.60 14.20 -10.94
C SER A 286 -8.75 15.35 -11.94
N LYS A 287 -7.72 16.20 -12.10
CA LYS A 287 -7.78 17.32 -13.06
C LYS A 287 -7.96 16.81 -14.51
N PRO A 288 -8.78 17.47 -15.35
CA PRO A 288 -9.09 17.01 -16.71
C PRO A 288 -7.84 16.81 -17.59
N GLU A 289 -6.83 17.67 -17.43
CA GLU A 289 -5.56 17.64 -18.14
C GLU A 289 -4.74 16.36 -17.89
N ARG A 290 -5.06 15.62 -16.83
CA ARG A 290 -4.35 14.40 -16.41
C ARG A 290 -5.14 13.13 -16.67
N LYS A 291 -6.29 13.24 -17.37
CA LYS A 291 -7.05 12.07 -17.77
C LYS A 291 -6.19 11.17 -18.63
N PHE A 292 -6.05 9.93 -18.18
CA PHE A 292 -5.32 8.92 -18.93
C PHE A 292 -6.06 8.58 -20.22
N VAL A 293 -5.35 8.65 -21.35
CA VAL A 293 -5.85 8.23 -22.66
C VAL A 293 -5.26 6.85 -22.96
N PRO A 294 -6.08 5.80 -23.16
CA PRO A 294 -5.61 4.47 -23.52
C PRO A 294 -4.74 4.47 -24.79
N ILE A 295 -3.78 3.55 -24.84
CA ILE A 295 -2.84 3.42 -25.97
C ILE A 295 -3.59 3.14 -27.29
N GLU A 296 -4.68 2.37 -27.24
CA GLU A 296 -5.53 2.10 -28.40
C GLU A 296 -6.20 3.37 -28.95
N GLU A 297 -6.81 4.20 -28.10
CA GLU A 297 -7.39 5.49 -28.52
C GLU A 297 -6.35 6.45 -29.06
N THR A 298 -5.11 6.36 -28.58
CA THR A 298 -4.00 7.19 -29.06
C THR A 298 -3.57 6.78 -30.48
N LYS A 299 -3.51 5.47 -30.77
CA LYS A 299 -3.27 4.95 -32.13
C LYS A 299 -4.40 5.32 -33.07
N THR A 300 -5.66 5.19 -32.64
CA THR A 300 -6.82 5.56 -33.47
C THR A 300 -6.82 7.05 -33.81
N LYS A 301 -6.55 7.93 -32.83
CA LYS A 301 -6.44 9.39 -33.06
C LYS A 301 -5.27 9.78 -33.97
N SER A 302 -4.13 9.12 -33.81
CA SER A 302 -2.97 9.31 -34.71
C SER A 302 -3.32 8.91 -36.14
N SER A 303 -3.93 7.74 -36.32
CA SER A 303 -4.33 7.25 -37.65
C SER A 303 -5.45 8.07 -38.28
N SER A 304 -6.39 8.61 -37.49
CA SER A 304 -7.44 9.50 -37.99
C SER A 304 -6.90 10.87 -38.40
N ASN A 305 -5.95 11.42 -37.63
CA ASN A 305 -5.32 12.70 -37.97
C ASN A 305 -4.44 12.58 -39.22
N GLU A 306 -3.67 11.49 -39.36
CA GLU A 306 -2.92 11.22 -40.60
C GLU A 306 -3.86 11.06 -41.80
N ASN A 307 -4.99 10.35 -41.65
CA ASN A 307 -5.98 10.21 -42.73
C ASN A 307 -6.69 11.53 -43.08
N GLU A 308 -6.92 12.42 -42.12
CA GLU A 308 -7.47 13.76 -42.37
C GLU A 308 -6.47 14.71 -43.04
N GLU A 309 -5.19 14.64 -42.66
CA GLU A 309 -4.12 15.39 -43.33
C GLU A 309 -3.92 14.90 -44.77
N THR A 310 -3.92 13.59 -44.99
CA THR A 310 -3.80 12.99 -46.33
C THR A 310 -4.99 13.39 -47.22
N LYS A 311 -6.23 13.33 -46.69
CA LYS A 311 -7.43 13.81 -47.42
C LYS A 311 -7.38 15.31 -47.74
N LYS A 312 -6.85 16.15 -46.85
CA LYS A 312 -6.69 17.60 -47.13
C LYS A 312 -5.65 17.88 -48.21
N VAL A 313 -4.58 17.07 -48.26
CA VAL A 313 -3.56 17.17 -49.33
C VAL A 313 -4.15 16.73 -50.66
N ASP A 314 -4.90 15.63 -50.70
CA ASP A 314 -5.55 15.14 -51.93
C ASP A 314 -6.60 16.13 -52.47
N LEU A 315 -7.47 16.67 -51.60
CA LEU A 315 -8.47 17.69 -51.97
C LEU A 315 -7.84 18.99 -52.48
N ASN A 316 -6.72 19.43 -51.89
CA ASN A 316 -6.00 20.60 -52.38
C ASN A 316 -5.31 20.32 -53.72
N SER A 317 -4.84 19.09 -53.97
CA SER A 317 -4.22 18.72 -55.25
C SER A 317 -5.24 18.63 -56.40
N GLU A 318 -6.45 18.13 -56.13
CA GLU A 318 -7.55 18.12 -57.11
C GLU A 318 -8.03 19.55 -57.44
N GLN A 319 -8.15 20.44 -56.46
CA GLN A 319 -8.50 21.85 -56.68
C GLN A 319 -7.42 22.66 -57.43
N ILE A 320 -6.14 22.27 -57.32
CA ILE A 320 -5.05 22.87 -58.11
C ILE A 320 -5.14 22.38 -59.57
N SER A 321 -5.54 21.13 -59.81
CA SER A 321 -5.67 20.57 -61.16
C SER A 321 -6.87 21.12 -61.96
N GLU A 322 -7.99 21.47 -61.30
CA GLU A 322 -9.16 22.04 -62.00
C GLU A 322 -8.98 23.52 -62.38
N ASN A 323 -8.14 24.27 -61.66
CA ASN A 323 -7.89 25.70 -61.94
C ASN A 323 -6.87 25.96 -63.06
N ASP A 324 -6.09 24.95 -63.47
CA ASP A 324 -5.08 25.10 -64.53
C ASP A 324 -5.64 24.85 -65.95
N THR A 325 -6.88 24.36 -66.07
CA THR A 325 -7.53 24.08 -67.37
C THR A 325 -8.43 25.19 -67.92
N THR A 326 -8.53 26.36 -67.27
CA THR A 326 -9.44 27.45 -67.71
C THR A 326 -8.76 28.77 -68.09
N LYS A 327 -7.43 28.77 -68.33
CA LYS A 327 -6.68 30.01 -68.60
C LYS A 327 -5.98 30.13 -69.96
N ASP A 328 -6.38 29.34 -70.95
CA ASP A 328 -5.77 29.39 -72.28
C ASP A 328 -6.82 29.42 -73.40
N SER A 329 -7.58 30.51 -73.51
CA SER A 329 -8.41 30.75 -74.71
C SER A 329 -8.71 32.21 -75.07
N ASP A 330 -8.03 33.22 -74.52
CA ASP A 330 -8.26 34.63 -74.89
C ASP A 330 -6.94 35.39 -75.08
N GLU A 331 -6.26 35.19 -76.20
CA GLU A 331 -5.38 36.22 -76.79
C GLU A 331 -4.96 35.82 -78.21
N LYS A 332 -5.80 36.13 -79.22
CA LYS A 332 -5.38 36.29 -80.61
C LYS A 332 -6.49 36.90 -81.47
N GLU A 333 -6.64 38.21 -81.42
CA GLU A 333 -7.11 39.00 -82.56
C GLU A 333 -6.82 40.49 -82.31
N ILE A 334 -5.85 41.06 -83.03
CA ILE A 334 -5.79 42.43 -83.56
C ILE A 334 -4.48 42.53 -84.37
N LYS A 335 -4.65 42.46 -85.70
CA LYS A 335 -3.80 42.91 -86.84
C LYS A 335 -4.54 42.32 -88.04
N THR A 336 -5.34 43.07 -88.79
CA THR A 336 -4.94 44.16 -89.70
C THR A 336 -6.18 44.94 -90.09
#